data_AF-A0A645HSC7-F1
#
_entry.id   AF-A0A645HSC7-F1
#
_cell.length_a   1.000
_cell.length_b   1.000
_cell.length_c   1.000
_cell.angle_alpha   90.00
_cell.angle_beta   90.00
_cell.angle_gamma   90.00
#
_symmetry.space_group_name_H-M   'P 1'
#
loop_
_entity.id
_entity.type
_entity.pdbx_description
1 polymer ?
#
loop_
_entity_poly.entity_id
_entity_poly.type
_entity_poly.pdbx_seq_one_letter_code
_entity_poly.pdbx_strand_id
1 'polypeptide(L)'
;MYFEKEESKGFIEVKGVTLEDGGLAMFPDAPTERGRKHLAEMSHAVSQGYEGYVIFLIQMKGVEAFSPNFVMDPEFSEELKRCSDKGVKVLAYDSVVKENEITISQEIRIIGI
;
A
#
# COMPACT_ATOMS: atom_id res chain seq x y z
N MET A 1 9.91 4.13 5.99
CA MET A 1 10.10 5.32 6.86
C MET A 1 9.78 4.94 8.30
N TYR A 2 10.55 5.39 9.29
CA TYR A 2 10.23 5.20 10.71
C TYR A 2 9.46 6.40 11.25
N PHE A 3 8.57 6.18 12.22
CA PHE A 3 7.94 7.23 12.99
C PHE A 3 7.89 6.86 14.48
N GLU A 4 7.84 7.87 15.33
CA GLU A 4 7.71 7.72 16.77
C GLU A 4 6.86 8.86 17.33
N LYS A 5 5.98 8.51 18.27
CA LYS A 5 5.13 9.39 19.09
C LYS A 5 5.33 8.95 20.55
N GLU A 6 4.80 9.73 21.48
CA GLU A 6 4.97 9.48 22.93
C GLU A 6 4.61 8.04 23.36
N GLU A 7 3.58 7.43 22.76
CA GLU A 7 3.10 6.08 23.14
C GLU A 7 3.27 5.02 22.04
N SER A 8 3.76 5.38 20.85
CA SER A 8 3.77 4.47 19.69
C SER A 8 4.93 4.73 18.76
N LYS A 9 5.53 3.68 18.22
CA LYS A 9 6.53 3.76 17.15
C LYS A 9 6.23 2.75 16.06
N GLY A 10 6.64 3.05 14.85
CA GLY A 10 6.28 2.20 13.72
C GLY A 10 7.00 2.53 12.43
N PHE A 11 6.60 1.80 11.40
CA PHE A 11 7.13 1.95 10.06
C PHE A 11 5.99 2.22 9.07
N ILE A 12 6.28 3.09 8.10
CA ILE A 12 5.42 3.41 6.97
C ILE A 12 6.19 3.10 5.68
N GLU A 13 5.59 2.29 4.83
CA GLU A 13 6.02 2.06 3.45
C GLU A 13 5.02 2.73 2.50
N VAL A 14 5.49 3.51 1.53
CA VAL A 14 4.63 4.14 0.51
C VAL A 14 4.92 3.49 -0.85
N LYS A 15 3.86 3.09 -1.55
CA LYS A 15 3.90 2.55 -2.91
C LYS A 15 3.13 3.49 -3.84
N GLY A 16 3.79 3.96 -4.91
CA GLY A 16 3.11 4.68 -5.97
C GLY A 16 2.28 3.73 -6.83
N VAL A 17 1.06 4.13 -7.17
CA VAL A 17 0.15 3.36 -8.02
C VAL A 17 -0.23 4.20 -9.23
N THR A 18 0.14 3.70 -10.40
CA THR A 18 -0.12 4.33 -11.71
C THR A 18 -0.93 3.46 -12.65
N LEU A 19 -1.09 2.17 -12.32
CA LEU A 19 -1.90 1.22 -13.09
C LEU A 19 -3.36 1.34 -12.68
N GLU A 20 -4.22 1.53 -13.67
CA GLU A 20 -5.67 1.62 -13.54
C GLU A 20 -6.34 0.95 -14.75
N ASP A 21 -7.45 0.25 -14.49
CA ASP A 21 -8.31 -0.32 -15.53
C ASP A 21 -9.77 -0.26 -15.09
N GLY A 22 -10.61 0.45 -15.83
CA GLY A 22 -12.06 0.51 -15.60
C GLY A 22 -12.50 1.06 -14.24
N GLY A 23 -11.74 1.98 -13.65
CA GLY A 23 -11.94 2.55 -12.31
C GLY A 23 -11.24 1.78 -11.19
N LEU A 24 -10.54 0.67 -11.51
CA LEU A 24 -9.81 -0.14 -10.54
C LEU A 24 -8.31 0.16 -10.59
N ALA A 25 -7.77 0.80 -9.55
CA ALA A 25 -6.34 0.97 -9.38
C ALA A 25 -5.71 -0.33 -8.88
N MET A 26 -4.51 -0.67 -9.39
CA MET A 26 -3.87 -1.95 -9.08
C MET A 26 -2.37 -1.81 -8.83
N PHE A 27 -1.85 -2.61 -7.90
CA PHE A 27 -0.40 -2.74 -7.67
C PHE A 27 0.00 -4.19 -7.38
N PRO A 28 1.10 -4.70 -7.96
CA PRO A 28 2.04 -3.97 -8.82
C PRO A 28 1.65 -4.01 -10.31
N ASP A 29 2.38 -3.26 -11.13
CA ASP A 29 2.32 -3.27 -12.60
C ASP A 29 3.37 -4.19 -13.25
N ALA A 30 4.33 -4.68 -12.47
CA ALA A 30 5.28 -5.73 -12.82
C ALA A 30 5.64 -6.56 -11.56
N PRO A 31 6.10 -7.82 -11.70
CA PRO A 31 6.51 -8.62 -10.55
C PRO A 31 7.55 -7.91 -9.67
N THR A 32 7.40 -7.98 -8.34
CA THR A 32 8.22 -7.20 -7.40
C THR A 32 8.65 -8.00 -6.17
N GLU A 33 9.77 -8.71 -6.30
CA GLU A 33 10.41 -9.40 -5.16
C GLU A 33 10.78 -8.43 -4.02
N ARG A 34 11.23 -7.22 -4.37
CA ARG A 34 11.56 -6.19 -3.39
C ARG A 34 10.32 -5.75 -2.61
N GLY A 35 9.18 -5.58 -3.29
CA GLY A 35 7.91 -5.27 -2.63
C GLY A 35 7.54 -6.34 -1.61
N ARG A 36 7.66 -7.61 -1.97
CA ARG A 36 7.39 -8.76 -1.08
C ARG A 36 8.31 -8.79 0.13
N LYS A 37 9.61 -8.57 -0.09
CA LYS A 37 10.58 -8.52 1.01
C LYS A 37 10.23 -7.41 2.02
N HIS A 38 9.88 -6.22 1.54
CA HIS A 38 9.50 -5.11 2.43
C HIS A 38 8.21 -5.43 3.22
N LEU A 39 7.26 -6.14 2.62
CA LEU A 39 6.06 -6.61 3.31
C LEU A 39 6.39 -7.60 4.44
N ALA A 40 7.26 -8.57 4.17
CA ALA A 40 7.72 -9.52 5.19
C ALA A 40 8.46 -8.80 6.35
N GLU A 41 9.32 -7.82 6.04
CA GLU A 41 9.99 -6.98 7.04
C GLU A 41 8.98 -6.18 7.88
N MET A 42 7.92 -5.65 7.25
CA MET A 42 6.85 -4.93 7.94
C MET A 42 6.08 -5.84 8.90
N SER A 43 5.71 -7.05 8.45
CA SER A 43 5.10 -8.08 9.31
C SER A 43 6.00 -8.43 10.50
N HIS A 44 7.31 -8.54 10.27
CA HIS A 44 8.25 -8.80 11.35
C HIS A 44 8.29 -7.65 12.35
N ALA A 45 8.36 -6.40 11.89
CA ALA A 45 8.32 -5.23 12.78
C ALA A 45 7.04 -5.21 13.64
N VAL A 46 5.88 -5.49 13.04
CA VAL A 46 4.61 -5.59 13.78
C VAL A 46 4.67 -6.68 14.84
N SER A 47 5.26 -7.84 14.54
CA SER A 47 5.47 -8.91 15.54
C SER A 47 6.37 -8.51 16.71
N GLN A 48 7.19 -7.47 16.55
CA GLN A 48 8.07 -6.93 17.60
C GLN A 48 7.42 -5.76 18.37
N GLY A 49 6.13 -5.49 18.14
CA GLY A 49 5.38 -4.45 18.84
C GLY A 49 5.45 -3.06 18.21
N TYR A 50 5.97 -2.95 16.98
CA TYR A 50 5.88 -1.72 16.20
C TYR A 50 4.52 -1.62 15.51
N GLU A 51 4.05 -0.41 15.22
CA GLU A 51 2.99 -0.24 14.24
C GLU A 51 3.54 -0.39 12.81
N GLY A 52 2.74 -0.92 11.90
CA GLY A 52 3.12 -1.06 10.48
C GLY A 52 2.05 -0.52 9.57
N TYR A 53 2.46 0.29 8.58
CA TYR A 53 1.57 0.86 7.58
C TYR A 53 2.13 0.67 6.17
N VAL A 54 1.27 0.26 5.24
CA VAL A 54 1.54 0.29 3.80
C VAL A 54 0.53 1.24 3.17
N ILE A 55 1.01 2.29 2.52
CA ILE A 55 0.19 3.31 1.87
C ILE A 55 0.36 3.20 0.37
N PHE A 56 -0.72 2.86 -0.33
CA PHE A 56 -0.81 2.93 -1.77
C PHE A 56 -1.28 4.33 -2.19
N LEU A 57 -0.35 5.13 -2.72
CA LEU A 57 -0.62 6.46 -3.23
C LEU A 57 -0.95 6.37 -4.72
N ILE A 58 -2.24 6.46 -5.02
CA ILE A 58 -2.77 6.40 -6.38
C ILE A 58 -2.61 7.78 -7.02
N GLN A 59 -1.81 7.83 -8.08
CA GLN A 59 -1.35 9.07 -8.70
C GLN A 59 -2.31 9.58 -9.79
N MET A 60 -3.61 9.44 -9.56
CA MET A 60 -4.67 9.93 -10.44
C MET A 60 -5.99 10.10 -9.66
N LYS A 61 -6.93 10.82 -10.26
CA LYS A 61 -8.32 10.93 -9.80
C LYS A 61 -9.23 10.00 -10.60
N GLY A 62 -10.42 9.73 -10.06
CA GLY A 62 -11.47 8.98 -10.75
C GLY A 62 -11.45 7.47 -10.50
N VAL A 63 -10.59 7.00 -9.61
CA VAL A 63 -10.54 5.59 -9.19
C VAL A 63 -11.65 5.30 -8.18
N GLU A 64 -12.31 4.17 -8.35
CA GLU A 64 -13.40 3.73 -7.47
C GLU A 64 -12.92 2.76 -6.39
N ALA A 65 -11.85 2.02 -6.66
CA ALA A 65 -11.30 1.03 -5.75
C ALA A 65 -9.81 0.79 -6.01
N PHE A 66 -9.15 0.20 -5.02
CA PHE A 66 -7.80 -0.33 -5.15
C PHE A 66 -7.79 -1.83 -4.86
N SER A 67 -7.00 -2.59 -5.62
CA SER A 67 -6.74 -4.02 -5.37
C SER A 67 -5.25 -4.32 -5.53
N PRO A 68 -4.68 -5.25 -4.75
CA PRO A 68 -3.45 -5.87 -5.20
C PRO A 68 -3.68 -6.60 -6.54
N ASN A 69 -2.67 -6.57 -7.40
CA ASN A 69 -2.75 -7.14 -8.75
C ASN A 69 -2.37 -8.63 -8.73
N PHE A 70 -3.35 -9.48 -8.39
CA PHE A 70 -3.15 -10.93 -8.34
C PHE A 70 -2.74 -11.55 -9.69
N VAL A 71 -3.10 -10.93 -10.81
CA VAL A 71 -2.73 -11.43 -12.14
C VAL A 71 -1.25 -11.16 -12.43
N MET A 72 -0.75 -9.98 -12.04
CA MET A 72 0.63 -9.58 -12.28
C MET A 72 1.62 -10.23 -11.31
N ASP A 73 1.32 -10.21 -10.01
CA ASP A 73 2.16 -10.79 -8.97
C ASP A 73 1.29 -11.42 -7.87
N PRO A 74 0.90 -12.71 -8.03
CA PRO A 74 0.14 -13.44 -7.03
C PRO A 74 0.89 -13.51 -5.69
N GLU A 75 2.20 -13.69 -5.72
CA GLU A 75 3.01 -13.85 -4.51
C GLU A 75 3.05 -12.55 -3.69
N PHE A 76 3.09 -11.38 -4.35
CA PHE A 76 2.98 -10.10 -3.68
C PHE A 76 1.59 -9.88 -3.09
N SER A 77 0.57 -10.20 -3.87
CA SER A 77 -0.82 -9.99 -3.48
C SER A 77 -1.19 -10.84 -2.26
N GLU A 78 -0.76 -12.10 -2.24
CA GLU A 78 -0.91 -12.96 -1.07
C GLU A 78 -0.11 -12.47 0.13
N GLU A 79 1.12 -12.00 -0.06
CA GLU A 79 1.93 -11.50 1.05
C GLU A 79 1.35 -10.22 1.64
N LEU A 80 0.79 -9.33 0.82
CA LEU A 80 0.09 -8.13 1.29
C LEU A 80 -1.12 -8.52 2.16
N LYS A 81 -1.91 -9.50 1.71
CA LYS A 81 -3.01 -10.05 2.49
C LYS A 81 -2.52 -10.62 3.82
N ARG A 82 -1.48 -11.46 3.80
CA ARG A 82 -0.86 -12.03 5.01
C ARG A 82 -0.35 -10.96 5.98
N CYS A 83 0.20 -9.87 5.46
CA CYS A 83 0.64 -8.73 6.29
C CYS A 83 -0.55 -8.05 6.95
N SER A 84 -1.63 -7.83 6.21
CA SER A 84 -2.85 -7.24 6.75
C SER A 84 -3.45 -8.11 7.86
N ASP A 85 -3.52 -9.43 7.64
CA ASP A 85 -3.98 -10.40 8.64
C ASP A 85 -3.10 -10.41 9.92
N LYS A 86 -1.83 -10.00 9.81
CA LYS A 86 -0.87 -9.87 10.94
C LYS A 86 -0.90 -8.51 11.64
N GLY A 87 -1.80 -7.61 11.24
CA GLY A 87 -1.98 -6.30 11.87
C GLY A 87 -1.21 -5.14 11.20
N VAL A 88 -0.59 -5.36 10.03
CA VAL A 88 -0.11 -4.25 9.19
C VAL A 88 -1.32 -3.51 8.62
N LYS A 89 -1.41 -2.20 8.83
CA LYS A 89 -2.50 -1.37 8.31
C LYS A 89 -2.23 -1.05 6.84
N VAL A 90 -3.13 -1.47 5.96
CA VAL A 90 -3.04 -1.17 4.53
C VAL A 90 -4.02 -0.05 4.21
N LEU A 91 -3.51 1.01 3.59
CA LEU A 91 -4.26 2.21 3.24
C LEU A 91 -4.08 2.50 1.75
N ALA A 92 -5.11 3.04 1.12
CA ALA A 92 -5.04 3.53 -0.25
C ALA A 92 -5.66 4.91 -0.33
N TYR A 93 -4.98 5.84 -0.99
CA TYR A 93 -5.46 7.20 -1.19
C TYR A 93 -5.25 7.61 -2.64
N ASP A 94 -6.23 8.32 -3.20
CA ASP A 94 -6.04 9.01 -4.46
C ASP A 94 -5.31 10.35 -4.27
N SER A 95 -4.90 10.94 -5.39
CA SER A 95 -4.22 12.23 -5.36
C SER A 95 -4.53 13.08 -6.58
N VAL A 96 -4.42 14.39 -6.39
CA VAL A 96 -4.37 15.35 -7.49
C VAL A 96 -2.90 15.59 -7.80
N VAL A 97 -2.48 15.19 -9.00
CA VAL A 97 -1.12 15.40 -9.51
C VAL A 97 -1.13 16.63 -10.41
N LYS A 98 -0.23 17.58 -10.14
CA LYS A 98 0.07 18.73 -11.01
C LYS A 98 1.57 18.75 -11.32
N GLU A 99 2.00 19.66 -12.18
CA GLU A 99 3.39 19.76 -12.66
C GLU A 99 4.43 19.80 -11.52
N ASN A 100 4.14 20.50 -10.43
CA ASN A 100 5.09 20.70 -9.32
C ASN A 100 4.57 20.25 -7.94
N GLU A 101 3.41 19.57 -7.89
CA GLU A 101 2.82 19.13 -6.62
C GLU A 101 2.01 17.84 -6.77
N ILE A 102 1.99 17.05 -5.70
CA ILE A 102 1.04 15.95 -5.51
C ILE A 102 0.31 16.21 -4.20
N THR A 103 -1.01 16.29 -4.26
CA THR A 103 -1.85 16.47 -3.09
C THR A 103 -2.68 15.21 -2.85
N ILE A 104 -2.43 14.53 -1.73
CA ILE A 104 -3.27 13.43 -1.26
C ILE A 104 -4.70 13.96 -1.08
N SER A 105 -5.70 13.22 -1.57
CA SER A 105 -7.08 13.68 -1.49
C SER A 105 -7.94 12.75 -0.63
N GLN A 106 -8.57 11.72 -1.18
CA GLN A 106 -9.51 10.90 -0.42
C GLN A 106 -9.04 9.46 -0.29
N GLU A 107 -9.49 8.80 0.78
CA GLU A 107 -9.27 7.37 0.98
C GLU A 107 -10.05 6.59 -0.08
N ILE A 108 -9.40 5.56 -0.62
CA ILE A 108 -9.96 4.66 -1.62
C ILE A 108 -10.19 3.31 -0.98
N ARG A 109 -11.39 2.76 -1.18
CA ARG A 109 -11.74 1.43 -0.70
C ARG A 109 -10.77 0.40 -1.26
N ILE A 110 -10.34 -0.53 -0.42
CA ILE A 110 -9.49 -1.63 -0.81
C ILE A 110 -10.34 -2.90 -0.94
N ILE A 111 -10.09 -3.68 -1.99
CA ILE A 111 -10.69 -4.99 -2.20
C ILE A 111 -9.60 -6.05 -2.28
N GLY A 112 -9.93 -7.28 -1.87
CA GLY A 112 -9.04 -8.43 -2.03
C GLY A 112 -7.98 -8.63 -0.94
N ILE A 113 -8.03 -7.86 0.16
CA ILE A 113 -7.26 -8.11 1.39
C ILE A 113 -8.16 -8.04 2.62
#